data_AF-A0A525W6F2-F1
#
_entry.id   AF-A0A525W6F2-F1
#
_cell.length_a   1.000
_cell.length_b   1.000
_cell.length_c   1.000
_cell.angle_alpha   90.00
_cell.angle_beta   90.00
_cell.angle_gamma   90.00
#
_symmetry.space_group_name_H-M   'P 1'
#
loop_
_entity.id
_entity.type
_entity.pdbx_description
1 polymer ?
#
loop_
_entity_poly.entity_id
_entity_poly.type
_entity_poly.pdbx_seq_one_letter_code
_entity_poly.pdbx_strand_id
1 'polypeptide(L)' 'MFDISKATLFRWEREGLISGPPRDWRNWRLYTRENVTEIQKMIRARKLVM' A
#
# COMPACT_ATOMS: atom_id res chain seq x y z
N MET A 1 -10.90 1.77 6.70
CA MET A 1 -10.38 1.70 5.31
C MET A 1 -9.53 2.96 5.12
N PHE A 2 -8.33 2.86 4.56
CA PHE A 2 -7.28 3.90 4.70
C PHE A 2 -7.67 5.29 4.20
N ASP A 3 -7.17 6.33 4.88
CA ASP A 3 -7.33 7.75 4.48
C ASP A 3 -6.28 8.18 3.43
N ILE A 4 -6.03 7.31 2.44
CA ILE A 4 -5.10 7.60 1.33
C ILE A 4 -5.79 7.34 0.00
N SER A 5 -5.46 8.16 -0.99
CA SER A 5 -5.93 7.94 -2.35
C SER A 5 -5.33 6.66 -2.94
N LYS A 6 -6.04 6.04 -3.89
CA LYS A 6 -5.52 4.91 -4.68
C LYS A 6 -4.23 5.28 -5.43
N ALA A 7 -4.13 6.53 -5.90
CA ALA A 7 -2.94 7.03 -6.59
C ALA A 7 -1.71 7.04 -5.67
N THR A 8 -1.89 7.43 -4.41
CA THR A 8 -0.82 7.39 -3.40
C THR A 8 -0.34 5.96 -3.17
N LEU A 9 -1.29 5.02 -3.01
CA LEU A 9 -0.98 3.61 -2.83
C LEU A 9 -0.20 3.04 -4.03
N PHE A 10 -0.65 3.32 -5.25
CA PHE A 10 0.01 2.86 -6.47
C PHE A 10 1.39 3.48 -6.66
N ARG A 11 1.56 4.74 -6.25
CA ARG A 11 2.87 5.40 -6.25
C ARG A 11 3.82 4.70 -5.29
N TRP A 12 3.38 4.36 -4.09
CA TRP A 12 4.21 3.65 -3.12
C TRP A 12 4.65 2.28 -3.62
N GLU A 13 3.76 1.54 -4.28
CA GLU A 13 4.13 0.27 -4.93
C GLU A 13 5.18 0.48 -6.03
N ARG A 14 5.01 1.52 -6.86
CA ARG A 14 5.94 1.85 -7.94
C ARG A 14 7.31 2.29 -7.41
N GLU A 15 7.33 3.01 -6.28
CA GLU A 15 8.55 3.48 -5.62
C GLU A 15 9.20 2.39 -4.73
N GLY A 16 8.58 1.21 -4.60
CA GLY A 16 9.09 0.12 -3.75
C GLY A 16 8.97 0.40 -2.24
N LEU A 17 8.14 1.37 -1.85
CA LEU A 17 7.91 1.73 -0.44
C LEU A 17 7.03 0.70 0.30
N ILE A 18 6.21 -0.04 -0.45
CA ILE A 18 5.45 -1.18 0.05
C ILE A 18 5.60 -2.34 -0.92
N SER A 19 5.47 -3.56 -0.40
CA SER A 19 5.52 -4.77 -1.20
C SER A 19 4.36 -4.79 -2.19
N GLY A 20 4.67 -5.02 -3.47
CA GLY A 20 3.66 -5.16 -4.52
C GLY A 20 2.80 -6.40 -4.27
N PRO A 21 1.46 -6.28 -4.17
CA PRO A 21 0.60 -7.44 -3.95
C PRO A 21 0.67 -8.40 -5.14
N PRO A 22 0.50 -9.72 -4.89
CA PRO A 22 0.30 -10.67 -5.97
C PRO A 22 -0.92 -10.27 -6.80
N ARG A 23 -0.86 -10.61 -8.10
CA ARG A 23 -1.95 -10.38 -9.03
C ARG A 23 -2.67 -11.68 -9.32
N ASP A 24 -4.00 -11.62 -9.37
CA ASP A 24 -4.79 -12.76 -9.82
C ASP A 24 -4.74 -12.89 -11.36
N TRP A 25 -5.43 -13.92 -11.87
CA TRP A 25 -5.57 -14.21 -13.30
C TRP A 25 -6.33 -13.13 -14.10
N ARG A 26 -7.03 -12.21 -13.42
CA ARG A 26 -7.67 -11.02 -14.00
C ARG A 26 -6.82 -9.76 -13.84
N ASN A 27 -5.57 -9.91 -13.39
CA ASN A 27 -4.63 -8.83 -13.12
C ASN A 27 -5.09 -7.88 -12.00
N TRP A 28 -5.98 -8.36 -11.11
CA TRP A 28 -6.41 -7.66 -9.90
C TRP A 28 -5.38 -7.81 -8.80
N ARG A 29 -5.13 -6.71 -8.08
CA ARG A 29 -4.21 -6.68 -6.94
C ARG A 29 -4.88 -7.29 -5.72
N LEU A 30 -4.29 -8.34 -5.18
CA LEU A 30 -4.76 -9.00 -3.96
C LEU A 30 -3.89 -8.55 -2.78
N TYR A 31 -4.35 -7.54 -2.05
CA TYR A 31 -3.68 -7.12 -0.82
C TYR A 31 -3.91 -8.16 0.27
N THR A 32 -2.82 -8.76 0.73
CA THR A 32 -2.83 -9.66 1.89
C THR A 32 -2.80 -8.86 3.20
N ARG A 33 -2.92 -9.55 4.33
CA ARG A 33 -2.85 -8.91 5.66
C ARG A 33 -1.49 -8.25 5.91
N GLU A 34 -0.43 -8.81 5.35
CA GLU A 34 0.93 -8.30 5.42
C GLU A 34 1.01 -6.93 4.72
N ASN A 35 0.49 -6.83 3.49
CA ASN A 35 0.44 -5.58 2.75
C ASN A 35 -0.38 -4.52 3.47
N VAL A 36 -1.54 -4.89 4.03
CA VAL A 36 -2.36 -3.98 4.84
C VAL A 36 -1.58 -3.44 6.05
N THR A 37 -0.77 -4.29 6.68
CA THR A 37 0.08 -3.92 7.82
C THR A 37 1.22 -2.98 7.41
N GLU A 38 1.88 -3.21 6.27
CA GLU A 38 2.87 -2.30 5.71
C GLU A 38 2.27 -0.93 5.39
N ILE A 39 1.11 -0.92 4.72
CA ILE A 39 0.38 0.32 4.40
C ILE A 39 0.05 1.09 5.67
N GLN A 40 -0.41 0.42 6.74
CA GLN A 40 -0.64 1.05 8.05
C GLN A 40 0.62 1.68 8.64
N LYS A 41 1.74 0.96 8.61
CA LYS A 41 3.03 1.46 9.10
C LYS A 41 3.47 2.69 8.32
N MET A 42 3.36 2.68 6.99
CA MET A 42 3.72 3.79 6.13
C MET A 42 2.85 5.04 6.38
N ILE A 43 1.54 4.85 6.58
CA ILE A 43 0.64 5.95 6.92
C ILE A 43 1.03 6.56 8.27
N ARG A 44 1.28 5.73 9.29
CA ARG A 44 1.69 6.21 10.62
C ARG A 44 3.04 6.93 10.59
N ALA A 45 4.03 6.36 9.90
CA ALA A 45 5.36 6.95 9.77
C ALA A 45 5.29 8.34 9.13
N ARG A 46 4.46 8.53 8.10
CA ARG A 46 4.31 9.83 7.43
C ARG A 46 3.48 10.82 8.25
N LYS A 47 2.51 10.37 9.04
CA LYS A 47 1.72 11.23 9.94
C LYS A 47 2.53 11.79 11.11
N LEU A 48 3.60 11.10 11.52
CA LEU A 48 4.52 11.55 12.58
C LEU A 48 5.58 12.56 12.11
N VAL A 49 5.73 12.73 10.79
CA VAL A 49 6.71 13.65 10.18
C VAL A 49 6.08 14.99 9.79
N MET A 50 4.75 15.12 9.90
CA MET A 50 3.99 16.37 9.81
C MET A 50 3.61 16.84 11.20
#